data_AF-A0A3M6K786-F1
#
_entry.id   AF-A0A3M6K786-F1
#
_cell.length_a   1.000
_cell.length_b   1.000
_cell.length_c   1.000
_cell.angle_alpha   90.00
_cell.angle_beta   90.00
_cell.angle_gamma   90.00
#
_symmetry.space_group_name_H-M   'P 1'
#
loop_
_entity.id
_entity.type
_entity.pdbx_description
1 polymer ?
#
loop_
_entity_poly.entity_id
_entity_poly.type
_entity_poly.pdbx_seq_one_letter_code
_entity_poly.pdbx_strand_id
1 'polypeptide(L)'
;MGSKKGVVITVVILVAITIGSFMVWFGNPTNNEMTIVVTDFENHDAGIVERHKIVYNSIENSFERFLNNEITVEEYERIAETGSSQNNALLMELAYSDAPEEWQEAYVNRIASLKSFGAYIRESMVFST
;
A
#
# COMPACT_ATOMS: atom_id res chain seq x y z
N MET A 1 12.57 -17.47 21.96
CA MET A 1 13.03 -16.45 20.99
C MET A 1 12.82 -17.01 19.60
N GLY A 2 11.87 -16.47 18.84
CA GLY A 2 11.52 -16.99 17.52
C GLY A 2 12.71 -16.94 16.57
N SER A 3 12.94 -18.02 15.80
CA SER A 3 13.99 -18.06 14.79
C SER A 3 13.80 -16.92 13.79
N LYS A 4 14.86 -16.17 13.47
CA LYS A 4 14.84 -15.07 12.49
C LYS A 4 14.21 -15.50 11.15
N LYS A 5 14.40 -16.79 10.79
CA LYS A 5 13.82 -17.38 9.57
C LYS A 5 12.30 -17.53 9.63
N GLY A 6 11.75 -17.83 10.81
CA GLY A 6 10.31 -17.98 11.01
C GLY A 6 9.57 -16.65 10.89
N VAL A 7 10.15 -15.58 11.46
CA VAL A 7 9.57 -14.23 11.38
C VAL A 7 9.49 -13.74 9.92
N VAL A 8 10.56 -13.94 9.14
CA VAL A 8 10.60 -13.54 7.72
C VAL A 8 9.54 -14.26 6.90
N ILE A 9 9.40 -15.58 7.07
CA ILE A 9 8.37 -16.36 6.35
C ILE A 9 6.96 -15.88 6.71
N THR A 10 6.70 -15.61 7.99
CA THR A 10 5.40 -15.09 8.42
C THR A 10 5.11 -13.73 7.81
N VAL A 11 6.09 -12.82 7.76
CA VAL A 11 5.93 -11.49 7.14
C VAL A 11 5.63 -11.61 5.64
N VAL A 12 6.33 -12.47 4.90
CA VAL A 12 6.09 -12.68 3.46
C VAL A 12 4.69 -13.24 3.21
N ILE A 13 4.24 -14.23 4.01
CA ILE A 13 2.89 -14.80 3.89
C ILE A 13 1.83 -13.75 4.20
N LEU A 14 2.03 -12.93 5.24
CA LEU A 14 1.09 -11.87 5.59
C LEU A 14 0.98 -10.84 4.46
N VAL A 15 2.11 -10.38 3.90
CA VAL A 15 2.13 -9.47 2.75
C VAL A 15 1.39 -10.08 1.55
N ALA A 16 1.64 -11.36 1.23
CA ALA A 16 0.98 -12.05 0.13
C ALA A 16 -0.55 -12.19 0.33
N ILE A 17 -1.00 -12.55 1.54
CA ILE A 17 -2.43 -12.65 1.86
C ILE A 17 -3.09 -11.26 1.77
N THR A 18 -2.45 -10.22 2.31
CA THR A 18 -2.95 -8.84 2.21
C THR A 18 -3.08 -8.43 0.74
N ILE A 19 -2.08 -8.66 -0.10
CA ILE A 19 -2.14 -8.38 -1.54
C ILE A 19 -3.32 -9.12 -2.21
N GLY A 20 -3.48 -10.41 -1.94
CA GLY A 20 -4.55 -11.23 -2.52
C GLY A 20 -5.95 -10.76 -2.11
N SER A 21 -6.15 -10.38 -0.85
CA SER A 21 -7.43 -9.87 -0.35
C SER A 21 -7.84 -8.55 -1.01
N PHE A 22 -6.89 -7.66 -1.35
CA PHE A 22 -7.19 -6.40 -2.05
C PHE A 22 -7.57 -6.61 -3.52
N MET A 23 -6.96 -7.57 -4.22
CA MET A 23 -7.33 -7.86 -5.62
C MET A 23 -8.78 -8.31 -5.78
N VAL A 24 -9.36 -8.98 -4.79
CA VAL A 24 -10.78 -9.39 -4.82
C VAL A 24 -11.72 -8.17 -4.82
N TRP A 25 -11.32 -7.08 -4.16
CA TRP A 25 -12.14 -5.87 -4.07
C TRP A 25 -12.07 -5.02 -5.35
N PHE A 26 -10.92 -4.98 -6.03
CA PHE A 26 -10.72 -4.19 -7.27
C PHE A 26 -10.88 -4.98 -8.58
N GLY A 27 -10.79 -6.31 -8.54
CA GLY A 27 -10.83 -7.17 -9.73
C GLY A 27 -12.22 -7.33 -10.36
N ASN A 28 -13.27 -6.81 -9.72
CA ASN A 28 -14.63 -6.90 -10.23
C ASN A 28 -15.25 -5.49 -10.37
N PRO A 29 -14.93 -4.75 -11.46
CA PRO A 29 -15.53 -3.44 -11.72
C PRO A 29 -16.94 -3.69 -12.25
N THR A 30 -17.85 -4.12 -11.38
CA THR A 30 -19.27 -4.10 -11.71
C THR A 30 -19.67 -2.63 -11.72
N ASN A 31 -20.23 -2.17 -12.83
CA ASN A 31 -20.62 -0.78 -13.16
C ASN A 31 -21.71 -0.18 -12.24
N ASN A 32 -21.66 -0.45 -10.95
CA ASN A 32 -22.36 0.32 -9.94
C ASN A 32 -21.34 1.31 -9.41
N GLU A 33 -21.67 2.60 -9.45
CA GLU A 33 -20.99 3.62 -8.66
C GLU A 33 -20.97 3.14 -7.21
N MET A 34 -19.88 2.48 -6.79
CA MET A 34 -19.69 2.04 -5.42
C MET A 34 -19.41 3.29 -4.61
N THR A 35 -20.46 3.95 -4.12
CA THR A 35 -20.32 4.97 -3.09
C THR A 35 -19.76 4.30 -1.85
N ILE A 36 -18.48 4.55 -1.55
CA ILE A 36 -17.86 4.13 -0.30
C ILE A 36 -18.47 4.99 0.80
N VAL A 37 -19.49 4.46 1.48
CA VAL A 37 -20.10 5.15 2.62
C VAL A 37 -19.26 4.86 3.87
N VAL A 38 -18.38 5.78 4.23
CA VAL A 38 -17.62 5.73 5.48
C VAL A 38 -18.49 6.33 6.59
N THR A 39 -18.83 5.52 7.59
CA THR A 39 -19.61 5.97 8.77
C THR A 39 -18.76 6.09 10.02
N ASP A 40 -17.58 5.47 10.03
CA ASP A 40 -16.62 5.47 11.14
C ASP A 40 -15.26 5.94 10.61
N PHE A 41 -15.07 7.26 10.63
CA PHE A 41 -13.90 7.92 10.07
C PHE A 41 -12.63 7.70 10.90
N GLU A 42 -12.76 7.43 12.20
CA GLU A 42 -11.63 7.09 13.07
C GLU A 42 -11.05 5.72 12.69
N ASN A 43 -11.90 4.70 12.60
CA ASN A 43 -11.46 3.38 12.17
C ASN A 43 -11.01 3.37 10.70
N HIS A 44 -11.61 4.21 9.86
CA HIS A 44 -11.16 4.37 8.48
C HIS A 44 -9.75 4.96 8.39
N ASP A 45 -9.45 6.08 9.09
CA ASP A 45 -8.09 6.65 9.10
C ASP A 45 -7.07 5.65 9.65
N ALA A 46 -7.38 4.99 10.78
CA ALA A 46 -6.51 3.96 11.35
C ALA A 46 -6.25 2.81 10.36
N GLY A 47 -7.29 2.39 9.63
CA GLY A 47 -7.19 1.38 8.58
C GLY A 47 -6.34 1.83 7.39
N ILE A 48 -6.43 3.08 6.96
CA ILE A 48 -5.57 3.66 5.92
C ILE A 48 -4.12 3.66 6.37
N VAL A 49 -3.83 4.08 7.61
CA VAL A 49 -2.48 4.14 8.17
C VAL A 49 -1.83 2.75 8.22
N GLU A 50 -2.55 1.74 8.73
CA GLU A 50 -1.98 0.40 8.86
C GLU A 50 -1.73 -0.24 7.48
N ARG A 51 -2.64 -0.04 6.52
CA ARG A 51 -2.45 -0.52 5.14
C ARG A 51 -1.29 0.18 4.45
N HIS A 52 -1.18 1.51 4.59
CA HIS A 52 -0.06 2.27 4.06
C HIS A 52 1.27 1.75 4.62
N LYS A 53 1.34 1.47 5.92
CA LYS A 53 2.53 0.90 6.59
C LYS A 53 2.90 -0.48 6.05
N ILE A 54 1.92 -1.35 5.78
CA ILE A 54 2.17 -2.67 5.18
C ILE A 54 2.79 -2.51 3.79
N VAL A 55 2.21 -1.67 2.93
CA VAL A 55 2.73 -1.42 1.58
C VAL A 55 4.12 -0.78 1.65
N TYR A 56 4.32 0.21 2.52
CA TYR A 56 5.61 0.86 2.76
C TYR A 56 6.69 -0.16 3.14
N ASN A 57 6.44 -0.98 4.15
CA ASN A 57 7.41 -1.98 4.60
C ASN A 57 7.71 -3.02 3.52
N SER A 58 6.72 -3.40 2.72
CA SER A 58 6.92 -4.31 1.60
C SER A 58 7.85 -3.71 0.53
N ILE A 59 7.63 -2.45 0.15
CA ILE A 59 8.49 -1.75 -0.80
C ILE A 59 9.89 -1.54 -0.23
N GLU A 60 9.99 -1.02 0.99
CA GLU A 60 11.27 -0.72 1.64
C GLU A 60 12.14 -1.97 1.77
N ASN A 61 11.58 -3.05 2.32
CA ASN A 61 12.33 -4.29 2.46
C ASN A 61 12.73 -4.89 1.12
N SER A 62 11.86 -4.81 0.11
CA SER A 62 12.18 -5.32 -1.22
C SER A 62 13.25 -4.47 -1.91
N PHE A 63 13.24 -3.16 -1.69
CA PHE A 63 14.25 -2.26 -2.23
C PHE A 63 15.62 -2.50 -1.57
N GLU A 64 15.68 -2.65 -0.25
CA GLU A 64 16.91 -3.06 0.45
C GLU A 64 17.46 -4.39 -0.10
N ARG A 65 16.59 -5.39 -0.29
CA ARG A 65 16.97 -6.69 -0.86
C ARG A 65 17.48 -6.56 -2.29
N PHE A 66 16.87 -5.69 -3.09
CA PHE A 66 17.32 -5.37 -4.44
C PHE A 66 18.72 -4.74 -4.43
N LEU A 67 18.95 -3.73 -3.58
CA LEU A 67 20.25 -3.08 -3.41
C LEU A 67 21.35 -4.05 -2.95
N ASN A 68 20.96 -5.08 -2.17
CA ASN A 68 21.85 -6.15 -1.73
C ASN A 68 22.02 -7.29 -2.74
N ASN A 69 21.45 -7.17 -3.96
CA ASN A 69 21.42 -8.21 -5.00
C ASN A 69 20.77 -9.54 -4.57
N GLU A 70 19.85 -9.50 -3.61
CA GLU A 70 19.11 -10.66 -3.12
C GLU A 70 17.85 -10.98 -3.94
N ILE A 71 17.37 -10.01 -4.72
CA ILE A 71 16.30 -10.17 -5.72
C ILE A 71 16.72 -9.49 -7.01
N THR A 72 16.18 -9.96 -8.12
CA THR A 72 16.44 -9.39 -9.45
C THR A 72 15.70 -8.05 -9.65
N VAL A 73 16.15 -7.28 -10.65
CA VAL A 73 15.45 -6.09 -11.15
C VAL A 73 13.98 -6.40 -11.45
N GLU A 74 13.70 -7.45 -12.22
CA GLU A 74 12.34 -7.82 -12.62
C GLU A 74 11.45 -8.19 -11.43
N GLU A 75 12.01 -8.87 -10.41
CA GLU A 75 11.29 -9.16 -9.18
C GLU A 75 10.97 -7.89 -8.38
N TYR A 76 11.92 -6.95 -8.31
CA TYR A 76 11.70 -5.68 -7.65
C TYR A 76 10.65 -4.82 -8.37
N GLU A 77 10.75 -4.69 -9.70
CA GLU A 77 9.81 -3.93 -10.53
C GLU A 77 8.38 -4.41 -10.34
N ARG A 78 8.14 -5.72 -10.35
CA ARG A 78 6.82 -6.31 -10.12
C ARG A 78 6.25 -5.97 -8.73
N ILE A 79 7.11 -5.94 -7.71
CA ILE A 79 6.73 -5.55 -6.35
C ILE A 79 6.42 -4.05 -6.29
N ALA A 80 7.26 -3.21 -6.92
CA ALA A 80 7.07 -1.77 -7.00
C ALA A 80 5.79 -1.37 -7.74
N GLU A 81 5.49 -1.99 -8.88
CA GLU A 81 4.23 -1.81 -9.62
C GLU A 81 3.02 -2.19 -8.78
N THR A 82 3.09 -3.32 -8.08
CA THR A 82 2.02 -3.77 -7.17
C THR A 82 1.81 -2.78 -6.03
N GLY A 83 2.89 -2.34 -5.36
CA GLY A 83 2.80 -1.36 -4.29
C GLY A 83 2.31 0.01 -4.77
N SER A 84 2.67 0.43 -5.98
CA SER A 84 2.14 1.65 -6.60
C SER A 84 0.62 1.57 -6.82
N SER A 85 0.14 0.44 -7.34
CA SER A 85 -1.31 0.18 -7.50
C SER A 85 -2.04 0.21 -6.15
N GLN A 86 -1.49 -0.44 -5.12
CA GLN A 86 -2.06 -0.43 -3.77
C GLN A 86 -2.06 0.97 -3.14
N ASN A 87 -0.99 1.75 -3.33
CA ASN A 87 -0.93 3.15 -2.88
C ASN A 87 -1.98 4.02 -3.58
N ASN A 88 -2.19 3.81 -4.88
CA ASN A 88 -3.23 4.52 -5.63
C ASN A 88 -4.65 4.14 -5.19
N ALA A 89 -4.87 2.87 -4.84
CA ALA A 89 -6.13 2.43 -4.24
C ALA A 89 -6.46 3.18 -2.94
N LEU A 90 -5.49 3.31 -2.03
CA LEU A 90 -5.65 4.08 -0.79
C LEU A 90 -5.92 5.57 -1.05
N LEU A 91 -5.28 6.15 -2.07
CA LEU A 91 -5.55 7.53 -2.50
C LEU A 91 -7.00 7.72 -2.97
N MET A 92 -7.51 6.79 -3.78
CA MET A 92 -8.90 6.85 -4.26
C MET A 92 -9.88 6.66 -3.10
N GLU A 93 -9.61 5.74 -2.18
CA GLU A 93 -10.44 5.50 -1.00
C GLU A 93 -10.59 6.78 -0.15
N LEU A 94 -9.49 7.51 0.11
CA LEU A 94 -9.53 8.81 0.80
C LEU A 94 -10.22 9.91 -0.02
N ALA A 95 -10.02 9.95 -1.33
CA ALA A 95 -10.56 10.99 -2.19
C ALA A 95 -12.09 10.89 -2.38
N TYR A 96 -12.64 9.68 -2.28
CA TYR A 96 -14.07 9.40 -2.48
C TYR A 96 -14.79 8.97 -1.19
N SER A 97 -14.21 9.25 -0.02
CA SER A 97 -14.80 8.85 1.28
C SER A 97 -15.87 9.80 1.81
N ASP A 98 -16.09 10.95 1.15
CA ASP A 98 -16.97 12.04 1.61
C ASP A 98 -16.70 12.45 3.07
N ALA A 99 -15.43 12.66 3.42
CA ALA A 99 -15.04 12.97 4.80
C ALA A 99 -15.65 14.30 5.29
N PRO A 100 -16.26 14.33 6.50
CA PRO A 100 -16.77 15.57 7.07
C PRO A 100 -15.61 16.48 7.47
N GLU A 101 -15.91 17.77 7.71
CA GLU A 101 -14.92 18.82 7.94
C GLU A 101 -13.89 18.48 9.03
N GLU A 102 -14.35 17.84 10.11
CA GLU A 102 -13.50 17.38 11.23
C GLU A 102 -12.39 16.40 10.84
N TRP A 103 -12.51 15.68 9.71
CA TRP A 103 -11.51 14.73 9.22
C TRP A 103 -10.70 15.24 8.02
N GLN A 104 -11.05 16.40 7.46
CA GLN A 104 -10.42 16.94 6.25
C GLN A 104 -8.91 17.14 6.41
N GLU A 105 -8.47 17.71 7.54
CA GLU A 105 -7.04 17.93 7.79
C GLU A 105 -6.26 16.61 7.83
N ALA A 106 -6.78 15.61 8.56
CA ALA A 106 -6.17 14.29 8.63
C ALA A 106 -6.06 13.67 7.22
N TYR A 107 -7.13 13.72 6.44
CA TYR A 107 -7.20 13.11 5.11
C TYR A 107 -6.28 13.80 4.12
N VAL A 108 -6.20 15.14 4.15
CA VAL A 108 -5.23 15.91 3.36
C VAL A 108 -3.81 15.49 3.69
N ASN A 109 -3.49 15.32 4.98
CA ASN A 109 -2.17 14.85 5.40
C ASN A 109 -1.89 13.41 4.94
N ARG A 110 -2.89 12.51 4.98
CA ARG A 110 -2.75 11.14 4.44
C ARG A 110 -2.53 11.14 2.94
N ILE A 111 -3.30 11.92 2.19
CA ILE A 111 -3.17 12.05 0.73
C ILE A 111 -1.78 12.58 0.38
N ALA A 112 -1.26 13.56 1.11
CA ALA A 112 0.09 14.07 0.91
C ALA A 112 1.14 12.98 1.15
N SER A 113 1.01 12.21 2.25
CA SER A 113 1.90 11.08 2.56
C SER A 113 1.91 10.02 1.44
N LEU A 114 0.73 9.60 0.97
CA LEU A 114 0.58 8.61 -0.09
C LEU A 114 1.13 9.13 -1.43
N LYS A 115 1.00 10.43 -1.74
CA LYS A 115 1.62 11.03 -2.93
C LYS A 115 3.15 11.00 -2.85
N SER A 116 3.71 11.37 -1.71
CA SER A 116 5.16 11.30 -1.47
C SER A 116 5.67 9.87 -1.57
N PHE A 117 4.95 8.90 -1.00
CA PHE A 117 5.32 7.50 -1.12
C PHE A 117 5.22 6.97 -2.56
N GLY A 118 4.19 7.39 -3.32
CA GLY A 118 4.11 7.08 -4.74
C GLY A 118 5.26 7.66 -5.57
N ALA A 119 5.79 8.83 -5.19
CA ALA A 119 7.00 9.38 -5.78
C ALA A 119 8.24 8.53 -5.42
N TYR A 120 8.37 8.16 -4.15
CA TYR A 120 9.43 7.26 -3.69
C TYR A 120 9.48 5.94 -4.47
N ILE A 121 8.33 5.25 -4.67
CA ILE A 121 8.27 4.01 -5.46
C ILE A 121 8.75 4.23 -6.91
N ARG A 122 8.40 5.38 -7.52
CA ARG A 122 8.86 5.69 -8.88
C ARG A 122 10.36 5.96 -8.94
N GLU A 123 10.88 6.70 -7.97
CA GLU A 123 12.30 7.00 -7.87
C GLU A 123 13.13 5.75 -7.61
N SER A 124 12.63 4.83 -6.80
CA SER A 124 13.33 3.58 -6.50
C SER A 124 13.43 2.65 -7.72
N MET A 125 12.44 2.66 -8.62
CA MET A 125 12.51 1.95 -9.92
C MET A 125 13.53 2.58 -10.88
N VAL A 126 13.95 3.83 -10.71
CA VAL A 126 15.02 4.40 -11.55
C VAL A 126 16.36 3.69 -11.29
N PHE A 127 16.58 3.18 -10.08
CA PHE A 127 17.77 2.38 -9.77
C PHE A 127 17.74 0.98 -10.39
N SER A 128 16.60 0.56 -10.96
CA SER A 128 16.45 -0.74 -11.61
C SER A 128 16.64 -0.70 -13.14
N THR A 129 16.81 0.49 -13.73
CA THR A 129 17.07 0.71 -15.17
C THR A 129 18.57 0.82 -15.48
#